data_AF-A0A7V1CVM4-F1
#
_entry.id   AF-A0A7V1CVM4-F1
#
_cell.length_a   1.000
_cell.length_b   1.000
_cell.length_c   1.000
_cell.angle_alpha   90.00
_cell.angle_beta   90.00
_cell.angle_gamma   90.00
#
_symmetry.space_group_name_H-M   'P 1'
#
loop_
_entity.id
_entity.type
_entity.pdbx_description
1 polymer ?
#
loop_
_entity_poly.entity_id
_entity_poly.type
_entity_poly.pdbx_seq_one_letter_code
_entity_poly.pdbx_strand_id
1 'polypeptide(L)'
;EFALREHDADKPLDVLLLEEPENHLSHTNMKRLVHRISESRAKQIFVATHNSLISTRLNLRNSILLNSSSPEPLTMRDLPEDTAKFFMKAPDNNVLEFILSAKVILVEGDAEYILLDSFYSLVTGSSLEADDIHVISVGGTSFKRYLDIAKVLGIRTAVIRDNDGDYQTNCIDNYLGYVADNIGIFYDAVNTSNTFEICLYDLNREVCDELWLADRKTLSVQEYMLKNKADCAFELLDKKADQIIIPDYIERAFQWINE
;
A
#
# COMPACT_ATOMS: atom_id res chain seq x y z
N GLU A 1 6.37 28.85 -18.08
CA GLU A 1 5.26 29.80 -17.82
C GLU A 1 4.44 30.13 -19.05
N PHE A 2 5.06 30.29 -20.22
CA PHE A 2 4.39 30.76 -21.44
C PHE A 2 3.22 29.89 -21.93
N ALA A 3 3.31 28.56 -21.85
CA ALA A 3 2.33 27.65 -22.45
C ALA A 3 1.10 27.28 -21.58
N LEU A 4 1.08 27.67 -20.30
CA LEU A 4 -0.01 27.29 -19.36
C LEU A 4 -0.95 28.47 -19.01
N ARG A 5 -0.68 29.68 -19.52
CA ARG A 5 -1.53 30.88 -19.34
C ARG A 5 -2.58 30.97 -20.46
N GLU A 6 -3.69 31.65 -20.20
CA GLU A 6 -4.69 31.97 -21.23
C GLU A 6 -4.01 32.66 -22.42
N HIS A 7 -4.15 32.07 -23.60
CA HIS A 7 -3.60 32.62 -24.85
C HIS A 7 -4.52 33.72 -25.40
N ASP A 8 -3.89 34.69 -26.07
CA ASP A 8 -4.57 35.67 -26.94
C ASP A 8 -5.53 34.95 -27.89
N ALA A 9 -6.70 35.55 -28.10
CA ALA A 9 -7.75 35.04 -28.99
C ALA A 9 -7.27 34.73 -30.43
N ASP A 10 -6.12 35.29 -30.84
CA ASP A 10 -5.55 35.17 -32.17
C ASP A 10 -4.61 33.97 -32.37
N LYS A 11 -4.19 33.27 -31.30
CA LYS A 11 -3.37 32.03 -31.39
C LYS A 11 -3.74 31.03 -30.28
N PRO A 12 -4.87 30.31 -30.43
CA PRO A 12 -5.25 29.29 -29.44
C PRO A 12 -4.23 28.15 -29.44
N LEU A 13 -3.76 27.78 -28.25
CA LEU A 13 -2.98 26.57 -28.04
C LEU A 13 -3.96 25.41 -27.79
N ASP A 14 -4.14 24.55 -28.80
CA ASP A 14 -5.13 23.47 -28.74
C ASP A 14 -4.66 22.26 -27.93
N VAL A 15 -3.37 21.93 -28.02
CA VAL A 15 -2.78 20.76 -27.34
C VAL A 15 -1.43 21.14 -26.74
N LEU A 16 -1.20 20.74 -25.49
CA LEU A 16 0.09 20.82 -24.80
C LEU A 16 0.58 19.41 -24.46
N LEU A 17 1.82 19.11 -24.83
CA LEU A 17 2.50 17.86 -24.50
C LEU A 17 3.64 18.16 -23.51
N LEU A 18 3.64 17.50 -22.36
CA LEU A 18 4.66 17.63 -21.32
C LEU A 18 5.28 16.25 -21.09
N GLU A 19 6.59 16.14 -21.28
CA GLU A 19 7.37 14.94 -21.01
C GLU A 19 8.25 15.18 -19.78
N GLU A 20 8.07 14.34 -18.76
CA GLU A 20 8.77 14.39 -17.47
C GLU A 20 8.94 15.81 -16.91
N PRO A 21 7.85 16.60 -16.77
CA PRO A 21 7.96 18.00 -16.40
C PRO A 21 8.47 18.22 -14.97
N GLU A 22 8.59 17.16 -14.17
CA GLU A 22 9.25 17.11 -12.85
C GLU A 22 10.77 17.12 -12.90
N ASN A 23 11.39 16.82 -14.05
CA ASN A 23 12.84 16.69 -14.13
C ASN A 23 13.53 17.98 -13.66
N HIS A 24 14.48 17.81 -12.73
CA HIS A 24 15.23 18.89 -12.07
C HIS A 24 14.38 19.87 -11.23
N LEU A 25 13.12 19.57 -10.93
CA LEU A 25 12.32 20.36 -10.00
C LEU A 25 12.48 19.88 -8.55
N SER A 26 12.56 20.84 -7.63
CA SER A 26 12.35 20.55 -6.21
C SER A 26 10.89 20.14 -5.95
N HIS A 27 10.65 19.40 -4.86
CA HIS A 27 9.30 18.95 -4.48
C HIS A 27 8.26 20.08 -4.47
N THR A 28 8.61 21.24 -3.91
CA THR A 28 7.72 22.41 -3.87
C THR A 28 7.41 22.97 -5.26
N ASN A 29 8.40 22.97 -6.17
CA ASN A 29 8.20 23.44 -7.53
C ASN A 29 7.38 22.44 -8.36
N MET A 30 7.55 21.14 -8.15
CA MET A 30 6.68 20.12 -8.74
C MET A 30 5.22 20.31 -8.30
N LYS A 31 4.96 20.53 -7.00
CA LYS A 31 3.60 20.83 -6.51
C LYS A 31 3.01 22.09 -7.14
N ARG A 32 3.82 23.15 -7.31
CA ARG A 32 3.39 24.38 -8.01
C ARG A 32 3.06 24.12 -9.48
N LEU A 33 3.85 23.30 -10.17
CA LEU A 33 3.59 22.90 -11.55
C LEU A 33 2.26 22.15 -11.66
N VAL A 34 2.07 21.11 -10.84
CA VAL A 34 0.84 20.31 -10.80
C VAL A 34 -0.38 21.19 -10.55
N HIS A 35 -0.29 22.12 -9.59
CA HIS A 35 -1.37 23.07 -9.31
C HIS A 35 -1.70 23.93 -10.54
N ARG A 36 -0.68 24.46 -11.24
CA ARG A 36 -0.87 25.24 -12.47
C ARG A 36 -1.48 24.42 -13.61
N ILE A 37 -1.09 23.16 -13.76
CA ILE A 37 -1.69 22.25 -14.75
C ILE A 37 -3.17 22.03 -14.41
N SER A 38 -3.49 21.79 -13.14
CA SER A 38 -4.86 21.55 -12.69
C SER A 38 -5.79 22.76 -12.84
N GLU A 39 -5.27 23.99 -12.76
CA GLU A 39 -6.03 25.23 -12.95
C GLU A 39 -6.04 25.72 -14.40
N SER A 40 -5.26 25.09 -15.29
CA SER A 40 -5.13 25.54 -16.66
C SER A 40 -6.45 25.41 -17.42
N ARG A 41 -6.78 26.47 -18.18
CA ARG A 41 -7.91 26.48 -19.12
C ARG A 41 -7.52 26.08 -20.55
N ALA A 42 -6.28 25.63 -20.76
CA ALA A 42 -5.85 25.09 -22.04
C ALA A 42 -6.75 23.89 -22.43
N LYS A 43 -7.05 23.74 -23.73
CA LYS A 43 -8.07 22.78 -24.19
C LYS A 43 -7.71 21.33 -23.88
N GLN A 44 -6.45 20.93 -24.09
CA GLN A 44 -6.00 19.56 -23.82
C GLN A 44 -4.52 19.52 -23.42
N ILE A 45 -4.21 18.87 -22.28
CA ILE A 45 -2.85 18.69 -21.79
C ILE A 45 -2.58 17.20 -21.65
N PHE A 46 -1.52 16.71 -22.27
CA PHE A 46 -0.98 15.36 -22.05
C PHE A 46 0.31 15.46 -21.25
N VAL A 47 0.41 14.66 -20.20
CA VAL A 47 1.60 14.58 -19.35
C VAL A 47 2.09 13.14 -19.34
N ALA A 48 3.32 12.93 -19.77
CA ALA A 48 4.06 11.69 -19.57
C ALA A 48 4.97 11.88 -18.35
N THR A 49 4.89 10.98 -17.38
CA THR A 49 5.60 11.08 -16.11
C THR A 49 5.75 9.70 -15.48
N HIS A 50 6.84 9.50 -14.74
CA HIS A 50 7.03 8.36 -13.86
C HIS A 50 6.71 8.71 -12.39
N ASN A 51 6.26 9.94 -12.12
CA ASN A 51 6.05 10.46 -10.79
C ASN A 51 4.62 10.19 -10.28
N SER A 52 4.52 9.40 -9.21
CA SER A 52 3.24 9.07 -8.55
C SER A 52 2.45 10.30 -8.10
N LEU A 53 3.12 11.36 -7.65
CA LEU A 53 2.48 12.59 -7.20
C LEU A 53 1.79 13.32 -8.35
N ILE A 54 2.40 13.36 -9.54
CA ILE A 54 1.76 14.00 -10.70
C ILE A 54 0.51 13.21 -11.10
N SER A 55 0.62 11.89 -11.25
CA SER A 55 -0.49 11.01 -11.64
C SER A 55 -1.67 11.08 -10.67
N THR A 56 -1.39 11.08 -9.36
CA THR A 56 -2.44 11.14 -8.33
C THR A 56 -3.11 12.50 -8.24
N ARG A 57 -2.34 13.59 -8.27
CA ARG A 57 -2.87 14.95 -8.08
C ARG A 57 -3.65 15.46 -9.29
N LEU A 58 -3.37 14.97 -10.50
CA LEU A 58 -4.12 15.27 -11.72
C LEU A 58 -5.34 14.37 -11.94
N ASN A 59 -5.75 13.64 -10.89
CA ASN A 59 -6.84 12.66 -10.86
C ASN A 59 -6.51 11.38 -11.65
N LEU A 60 -6.36 10.27 -10.92
CA LEU A 60 -6.06 8.95 -11.50
C LEU A 60 -7.03 8.53 -12.60
N ARG A 61 -8.30 8.96 -12.57
CA ARG A 61 -9.30 8.63 -13.61
C ARG A 61 -8.92 9.15 -15.00
N ASN A 62 -8.02 10.12 -15.08
CA ASN A 62 -7.47 10.66 -16.32
C ASN A 62 -6.19 9.94 -16.76
N SER A 63 -5.66 9.03 -15.94
CA SER A 63 -4.40 8.33 -16.21
C SER A 63 -4.58 7.17 -17.18
N ILE A 64 -3.61 7.05 -18.08
CA ILE A 64 -3.36 5.87 -18.90
C ILE A 64 -2.03 5.32 -18.40
N LEU A 65 -2.03 4.08 -17.94
CA LEU A 65 -0.91 3.47 -17.23
C LEU A 65 -0.35 2.37 -18.11
N LEU A 66 0.97 2.44 -18.32
CA LEU A 66 1.72 1.47 -19.10
C LEU A 66 2.48 0.60 -18.11
N ASN A 67 2.14 -0.69 -18.05
CA ASN A 67 2.87 -1.66 -17.25
C ASN A 67 3.58 -2.67 -18.18
N SER A 68 4.57 -3.39 -17.65
CA SER A 68 5.27 -4.45 -18.38
C SER A 68 4.52 -5.79 -18.35
N SER A 69 3.57 -5.95 -17.44
CA SER A 69 2.82 -7.19 -17.22
C SER A 69 1.62 -7.38 -18.15
N SER A 70 1.18 -6.33 -18.85
CA SER A 70 0.10 -6.35 -19.83
C SER A 70 0.51 -5.63 -21.12
N PRO A 71 0.21 -6.20 -22.31
CA PRO A 71 0.41 -5.51 -23.57
C PRO A 71 -0.60 -4.38 -23.80
N GLU A 72 -1.70 -4.36 -23.04
CA GLU A 72 -2.77 -3.37 -23.14
C GLU A 72 -2.60 -2.25 -22.09
N PRO A 73 -2.81 -0.98 -22.47
CA PRO A 73 -2.76 0.14 -21.54
C PRO A 73 -3.90 0.06 -20.53
N LEU A 74 -3.56 0.24 -19.26
CA LEU A 74 -4.53 0.24 -18.17
C LEU A 74 -5.17 1.63 -18.03
N THR A 75 -6.49 1.69 -17.88
CA THR A 75 -7.21 2.95 -17.68
C THR A 75 -7.99 2.90 -16.36
N MET A 76 -8.04 4.04 -15.66
CA MET A 76 -8.71 4.14 -14.36
C MET A 76 -10.06 4.86 -14.46
N ARG A 77 -10.67 4.91 -15.65
CA ARG A 77 -11.92 5.66 -15.88
C ARG A 77 -13.06 5.18 -14.97
N ASP A 78 -13.07 3.88 -14.72
CA ASP A 78 -14.08 3.17 -13.92
C ASP A 78 -13.74 3.11 -12.42
N LEU A 79 -12.63 3.72 -11.99
CA LEU A 79 -12.30 3.84 -10.56
C LEU A 79 -13.38 4.67 -9.84
N PRO A 80 -13.88 4.23 -8.67
CA PRO A 80 -14.83 4.99 -7.87
C PRO A 80 -14.33 6.42 -7.61
N GLU A 81 -15.24 7.39 -7.73
CA GLU A 81 -14.86 8.81 -7.66
C GLU A 81 -14.33 9.20 -6.28
N ASP A 82 -14.86 8.60 -5.22
CA ASP A 82 -14.40 8.80 -3.85
C ASP A 82 -13.01 8.19 -3.62
N THR A 83 -12.69 7.06 -4.25
CA THR A 83 -11.34 6.47 -4.27
C THR A 83 -10.35 7.35 -5.03
N ALA A 84 -10.73 7.86 -6.19
CA ALA A 84 -9.90 8.81 -6.93
C ALA A 84 -9.63 10.09 -6.10
N LYS A 85 -10.66 10.66 -5.48
CA LYS A 85 -10.54 11.84 -4.60
C LYS A 85 -9.69 11.59 -3.37
N PHE A 86 -9.72 10.37 -2.82
CA PHE A 86 -8.87 9.97 -1.72
C PHE A 86 -7.38 10.06 -2.11
N PHE A 87 -6.99 9.40 -3.20
CA PHE A 87 -5.59 9.42 -3.67
C PHE A 87 -5.11 10.80 -4.14
N MET A 88 -6.01 11.65 -4.64
CA MET A 88 -5.69 13.06 -4.95
C MET A 88 -5.29 13.88 -3.71
N LYS A 89 -5.80 13.52 -2.53
CA LYS A 89 -5.60 14.30 -1.28
C LYS A 89 -4.63 13.65 -0.32
N ALA A 90 -4.45 12.34 -0.40
CA ALA A 90 -3.55 11.58 0.46
C ALA A 90 -2.12 12.17 0.39
N PRO A 91 -1.46 12.38 1.54
CA PRO A 91 -0.18 13.07 1.64
C PRO A 91 0.95 12.28 0.96
N ASP A 92 0.98 10.97 1.15
CA ASP A 92 1.86 10.00 0.50
C ASP A 92 1.02 8.73 0.24
N ASN A 93 1.01 8.24 -0.99
CA ASN A 93 0.34 6.99 -1.31
C ASN A 93 1.12 6.25 -2.39
N ASN A 94 1.30 4.95 -2.16
CA ASN A 94 2.07 4.06 -3.03
C ASN A 94 1.18 3.52 -4.16
N VAL A 95 0.24 4.33 -4.65
CA VAL A 95 -0.78 3.85 -5.60
C VAL A 95 -0.18 3.52 -6.96
N LEU A 96 0.82 4.29 -7.41
CA LEU A 96 1.49 3.99 -8.67
C LEU A 96 2.33 2.72 -8.53
N GLU A 97 2.99 2.53 -7.39
CA GLU A 97 3.71 1.29 -7.08
C GLU A 97 2.74 0.10 -7.07
N PHE A 98 1.59 0.23 -6.42
CA PHE A 98 0.52 -0.78 -6.44
C PHE A 98 0.12 -1.14 -7.88
N ILE A 99 -0.18 -0.13 -8.69
CA ILE A 99 -0.65 -0.29 -10.08
C ILE A 99 0.39 -0.97 -10.97
N LEU A 100 1.67 -0.70 -10.74
CA LEU A 100 2.78 -1.24 -11.53
C LEU A 100 3.24 -2.62 -11.06
N SER A 101 2.77 -3.08 -9.89
CA SER A 101 3.14 -4.38 -9.32
C SER A 101 2.29 -5.52 -9.90
N ALA A 102 2.91 -6.68 -10.10
CA ALA A 102 2.18 -7.88 -10.52
C ALA A 102 1.40 -8.49 -9.35
N LYS A 103 2.04 -8.56 -8.18
CA LYS A 103 1.47 -9.06 -6.93
C LYS A 103 1.71 -8.06 -5.81
N VAL A 104 0.73 -7.88 -4.93
CA VAL A 104 0.83 -6.94 -3.80
C VAL A 104 0.35 -7.59 -2.50
N ILE A 105 1.10 -7.39 -1.42
CA ILE A 105 0.62 -7.62 -0.05
C ILE A 105 0.36 -6.27 0.62
N LEU A 106 -0.89 -6.07 1.03
CA LEU A 106 -1.29 -4.91 1.83
C LEU A 106 -1.26 -5.30 3.31
N VAL A 107 -0.52 -4.53 4.10
CA VAL A 107 -0.43 -4.71 5.56
C VAL A 107 -0.96 -3.49 6.30
N GLU A 108 -1.40 -3.68 7.54
CA GLU A 108 -2.08 -2.64 8.29
C GLU A 108 -1.16 -1.51 8.77
N GLY A 109 0.01 -1.87 9.30
CA GLY A 109 0.96 -0.94 9.87
C GLY A 109 2.42 -1.26 9.60
N ASP A 110 3.28 -0.47 10.24
CA ASP A 110 4.73 -0.52 10.03
C ASP A 110 5.36 -1.78 10.66
N ALA A 111 4.77 -2.33 11.72
CA ALA A 111 5.30 -3.51 12.40
C ALA A 111 5.28 -4.74 11.49
N GLU A 112 4.15 -4.97 10.82
CA GLU A 112 3.98 -6.01 9.81
C GLU A 112 4.92 -5.75 8.65
N TYR A 113 4.96 -4.50 8.14
CA TYR A 113 5.82 -4.12 7.02
C TYR A 113 7.30 -4.43 7.28
N ILE A 114 7.81 -4.10 8.47
CA ILE A 114 9.21 -4.34 8.86
C ILE A 114 9.55 -5.83 8.89
N LEU A 115 8.65 -6.67 9.41
CA LEU A 115 8.91 -8.10 9.59
C LEU A 115 8.59 -8.95 8.36
N LEU A 116 7.81 -8.42 7.41
CA LEU A 116 7.21 -9.23 6.36
C LEU A 116 8.23 -9.92 5.46
N ASP A 117 9.31 -9.23 5.08
CA ASP A 117 10.35 -9.79 4.21
C ASP A 117 11.06 -10.99 4.85
N SER A 118 11.39 -10.87 6.14
CA SER A 118 11.97 -11.96 6.93
C SER A 118 10.99 -13.13 7.06
N PHE A 119 9.72 -12.85 7.38
CA PHE A 119 8.71 -13.90 7.48
C PHE A 119 8.48 -14.62 6.16
N TYR A 120 8.41 -13.87 5.06
CA TYR A 120 8.25 -14.43 3.72
C TYR A 120 9.41 -15.37 3.37
N SER A 121 10.63 -14.94 3.64
CA SER A 121 11.84 -15.73 3.42
C SER A 121 11.87 -17.01 4.23
N LEU A 122 11.45 -16.96 5.50
CA LEU A 122 11.38 -18.13 6.38
C LEU A 122 10.32 -19.15 5.95
N VAL A 123 9.16 -18.69 5.46
CA VAL A 123 8.06 -19.57 5.05
C VAL A 123 8.29 -20.19 3.67
N THR A 124 8.79 -19.39 2.73
CA THR A 124 8.83 -19.78 1.30
C THR A 124 10.22 -20.22 0.85
N GLY A 125 11.28 -19.82 1.55
CA GLY A 125 12.66 -19.99 1.09
C GLY A 125 13.04 -19.09 -0.09
N SER A 126 12.20 -18.12 -0.46
CA SER A 126 12.37 -17.15 -1.54
C SER A 126 12.30 -15.72 -1.00
N SER A 127 12.56 -14.70 -1.82
CA SER A 127 12.38 -13.29 -1.43
C SER A 127 11.16 -12.67 -2.12
N LEU A 128 10.63 -11.60 -1.54
CA LEU A 128 9.50 -10.87 -2.11
C LEU A 128 9.81 -10.38 -3.54
N GLU A 129 11.03 -9.91 -3.77
CA GLU A 129 11.47 -9.43 -5.09
C GLU A 129 11.65 -10.56 -6.09
N ALA A 130 12.16 -11.72 -5.67
CA ALA A 130 12.34 -12.88 -6.55
C ALA A 130 11.00 -13.39 -7.07
N ASP A 131 9.94 -13.19 -6.29
CA ASP A 131 8.58 -13.59 -6.63
C ASP A 131 7.71 -12.42 -7.15
N ASP A 132 8.26 -11.25 -7.48
CA ASP A 132 7.51 -10.09 -7.99
C ASP A 132 6.37 -9.60 -7.07
N ILE A 133 6.59 -9.67 -5.74
CA ILE A 133 5.64 -9.23 -4.72
C ILE A 133 6.08 -7.89 -4.14
N HIS A 134 5.20 -6.88 -4.23
CA HIS A 134 5.40 -5.60 -3.55
C HIS A 134 4.60 -5.54 -2.25
N VAL A 135 5.14 -4.87 -1.24
CA VAL A 135 4.48 -4.72 0.08
C VAL A 135 4.12 -3.27 0.30
N ILE A 136 2.89 -3.01 0.75
CA ILE A 136 2.41 -1.65 1.05
C ILE A 136 1.73 -1.63 2.41
N SER A 137 2.25 -0.81 3.32
CA SER A 137 1.57 -0.41 4.55
C SER A 137 0.48 0.61 4.25
N VAL A 138 -0.76 0.33 4.64
CA VAL A 138 -1.93 1.18 4.30
C VAL A 138 -2.44 2.05 5.45
N GLY A 139 -1.83 1.95 6.64
CA GLY A 139 -2.18 2.74 7.81
C GLY A 139 -3.63 2.54 8.29
N GLY A 140 -4.09 1.28 8.36
CA GLY A 140 -5.38 0.90 8.96
C GLY A 140 -6.63 1.08 8.09
N THR A 141 -6.77 2.17 7.34
CA THR A 141 -8.09 2.57 6.82
C THR A 141 -8.22 2.59 5.29
N SER A 142 -7.14 2.29 4.57
CA SER A 142 -7.10 2.50 3.11
C SER A 142 -7.21 1.22 2.28
N PHE A 143 -7.36 0.03 2.89
CA PHE A 143 -7.45 -1.24 2.17
C PHE A 143 -8.49 -1.20 1.03
N LYS A 144 -9.72 -0.78 1.32
CA LYS A 144 -10.82 -0.71 0.33
C LYS A 144 -10.46 0.11 -0.91
N ARG A 145 -9.67 1.18 -0.74
CA ARG A 145 -9.21 2.06 -1.82
C ARG A 145 -8.23 1.36 -2.77
N TYR A 146 -7.32 0.56 -2.23
CA TYR A 146 -6.43 -0.27 -3.02
C TYR A 146 -7.17 -1.46 -3.65
N LEU A 147 -8.14 -2.05 -2.94
CA LEU A 147 -8.94 -3.16 -3.48
C LEU A 147 -9.85 -2.73 -4.64
N ASP A 148 -10.34 -1.48 -4.66
CA ASP A 148 -11.02 -0.92 -5.84
C ASP A 148 -10.10 -0.95 -7.07
N ILE A 149 -8.83 -0.61 -6.89
CA ILE A 149 -7.82 -0.63 -7.97
C ILE A 149 -7.49 -2.08 -8.35
N ALA A 150 -7.28 -2.95 -7.37
CA ALA A 150 -7.04 -4.38 -7.59
C ALA A 150 -8.13 -5.01 -8.46
N LYS A 151 -9.39 -4.65 -8.19
CA LYS A 151 -10.56 -5.16 -8.93
C LYS A 151 -10.61 -4.62 -10.37
N VAL A 152 -10.28 -3.35 -10.57
CA VAL A 152 -10.29 -2.72 -11.92
C VAL A 152 -9.14 -3.26 -12.78
N LEU A 153 -7.97 -3.53 -12.18
CA LEU A 153 -6.76 -3.90 -12.90
C LEU A 153 -6.43 -5.40 -12.88
N GLY A 154 -7.15 -6.20 -12.08
CA GLY A 154 -6.88 -7.63 -11.93
C GLY A 154 -5.58 -7.96 -11.19
N ILE A 155 -5.03 -7.03 -10.42
CA ILE A 155 -3.75 -7.20 -9.69
C ILE A 155 -3.97 -8.18 -8.53
N ARG A 156 -3.12 -9.23 -8.44
CA ARG A 156 -3.23 -10.22 -7.36
C ARG A 156 -2.82 -9.58 -6.04
N THR A 157 -3.76 -9.48 -5.10
CA THR A 157 -3.62 -8.69 -3.89
C THR A 157 -4.02 -9.49 -2.66
N ALA A 158 -3.07 -9.69 -1.74
CA ALA A 158 -3.33 -10.24 -0.41
C ALA A 158 -3.45 -9.11 0.61
N VAL A 159 -4.49 -9.15 1.44
CA VAL A 159 -4.70 -8.23 2.56
C VAL A 159 -4.40 -8.98 3.85
N ILE A 160 -3.40 -8.54 4.59
CA ILE A 160 -3.11 -9.02 5.94
C ILE A 160 -3.61 -7.93 6.89
N ARG A 161 -4.61 -8.26 7.71
CA ARG A 161 -5.24 -7.30 8.60
C ARG A 161 -5.59 -7.88 9.96
N ASP A 162 -5.68 -6.98 10.94
CA ASP A 162 -6.14 -7.30 12.28
C ASP A 162 -7.65 -7.49 12.31
N ASN A 163 -8.14 -8.29 13.25
CA ASN A 163 -9.58 -8.51 13.46
C ASN A 163 -10.20 -7.53 14.47
N ASP A 164 -9.38 -6.82 15.24
CA ASP A 164 -9.78 -5.83 16.26
C ASP A 164 -10.86 -6.34 17.25
N GLY A 165 -10.90 -7.65 17.48
CA GLY A 165 -11.85 -8.32 18.37
C GLY A 165 -13.18 -8.71 17.72
N ASP A 166 -13.36 -8.46 16.42
CA ASP A 166 -14.54 -8.87 15.66
C ASP A 166 -14.18 -9.19 14.19
N TYR A 167 -13.70 -10.41 13.94
CA TYR A 167 -13.36 -10.84 12.58
C TYR A 167 -14.56 -10.83 11.62
N GLN A 168 -15.78 -11.05 12.12
CA GLN A 168 -16.97 -11.10 11.27
C GLN A 168 -17.25 -9.73 10.67
N THR A 169 -17.36 -8.70 11.52
CA THR A 169 -17.62 -7.34 11.06
C THR A 169 -16.41 -6.78 10.30
N ASN A 170 -15.20 -6.96 10.85
CA ASN A 170 -14.02 -6.28 10.35
C ASN A 170 -13.42 -6.95 9.12
N CYS A 171 -13.36 -8.27 9.06
CA CYS A 171 -12.64 -8.99 8.00
C CYS A 171 -13.56 -9.61 6.95
N ILE A 172 -14.83 -9.89 7.28
CA ILE A 172 -15.79 -10.49 6.34
C ILE A 172 -16.75 -9.41 5.82
N ASP A 173 -17.63 -8.88 6.68
CA ASP A 173 -18.75 -8.02 6.28
C ASP A 173 -18.26 -6.75 5.58
N ASN A 174 -17.17 -6.17 6.11
CA ASN A 174 -16.54 -4.98 5.57
C ASN A 174 -15.98 -5.15 4.14
N TYR A 175 -15.75 -6.39 3.69
CA TYR A 175 -15.13 -6.68 2.41
C TYR A 175 -15.94 -7.58 1.47
N LEU A 176 -17.22 -7.83 1.78
CA LEU A 176 -18.11 -8.62 0.91
C LEU A 176 -18.15 -8.11 -0.55
N GLY A 177 -17.98 -6.80 -0.77
CA GLY A 177 -17.95 -6.21 -2.12
C GLY A 177 -16.65 -6.42 -2.90
N TYR A 178 -15.61 -6.97 -2.25
CA TYR A 178 -14.25 -7.13 -2.76
C TYR A 178 -13.84 -8.59 -2.97
N VAL A 179 -14.77 -9.54 -2.84
CA VAL A 179 -14.52 -10.95 -3.13
C VAL A 179 -14.26 -11.12 -4.62
N ALA A 180 -13.04 -11.51 -4.99
CA ALA A 180 -12.60 -11.77 -6.36
C ALA A 180 -11.43 -12.78 -6.36
N ASP A 181 -11.20 -13.47 -7.48
CA ASP A 181 -10.15 -14.50 -7.58
C ASP A 181 -8.74 -13.94 -7.34
N ASN A 182 -8.53 -12.65 -7.65
CA ASN A 182 -7.28 -11.94 -7.45
C ASN A 182 -7.20 -11.19 -6.10
N ILE A 183 -8.15 -11.35 -5.19
CA ILE A 183 -8.18 -10.66 -3.89
C ILE A 183 -8.36 -11.68 -2.75
N GLY A 184 -7.36 -11.77 -1.88
CA GLY A 184 -7.38 -12.61 -0.68
C GLY A 184 -7.35 -11.76 0.58
N ILE A 185 -8.15 -12.09 1.59
CA ILE A 185 -8.19 -11.38 2.87
C ILE A 185 -7.86 -12.36 3.98
N PHE A 186 -6.78 -12.06 4.70
CA PHE A 186 -6.15 -12.92 5.68
C PHE A 186 -6.13 -12.23 7.04
N TYR A 187 -6.62 -12.97 8.03
CA TYR A 187 -6.82 -12.51 9.39
C TYR A 187 -6.86 -13.74 10.31
N ASP A 188 -6.64 -13.50 11.60
CA ASP A 188 -6.84 -14.50 12.64
C ASP A 188 -8.34 -14.65 12.96
N ALA A 189 -8.84 -15.89 13.01
CA ALA A 189 -10.25 -16.18 13.27
C ALA A 189 -10.60 -16.15 14.78
N VAL A 190 -9.61 -15.95 15.66
CA VAL A 190 -9.78 -15.88 17.10
C VAL A 190 -9.82 -14.43 17.55
N ASN A 191 -10.98 -13.95 18.01
CA ASN A 191 -11.17 -12.56 18.44
C ASN A 191 -10.32 -12.14 19.65
N THR A 192 -9.73 -13.06 20.41
CA THR A 192 -8.78 -12.70 21.48
C THR A 192 -7.39 -12.39 20.94
N SER A 193 -7.05 -12.93 19.78
CA SER A 193 -5.83 -12.68 19.02
C SER A 193 -6.13 -11.57 18.02
N ASN A 194 -6.40 -10.37 18.56
CA ASN A 194 -7.05 -9.30 17.81
C ASN A 194 -6.12 -8.38 17.05
N THR A 195 -4.86 -8.23 17.48
CA THR A 195 -3.85 -7.44 16.79
C THR A 195 -2.60 -8.26 16.48
N PHE A 196 -1.84 -7.81 15.49
CA PHE A 196 -0.57 -8.42 15.09
C PHE A 196 0.38 -8.67 16.28
N GLU A 197 0.53 -7.70 17.20
CA GLU A 197 1.43 -7.85 18.34
C GLU A 197 0.97 -8.93 19.32
N ILE A 198 -0.33 -9.10 19.48
CA ILE A 198 -0.90 -10.10 20.38
C ILE A 198 -0.71 -11.49 19.78
N CYS A 199 -1.02 -11.66 18.48
CA CYS A 199 -0.77 -12.89 17.76
C CYS A 199 0.71 -13.29 17.83
N LEU A 200 1.61 -12.33 17.59
CA LEU A 200 3.04 -12.57 17.57
C LEU A 200 3.57 -12.91 18.97
N TYR A 201 3.15 -12.18 20.01
CA TYR A 201 3.54 -12.46 21.39
C TYR A 201 3.07 -13.84 21.85
N ASP A 202 1.81 -14.20 21.59
CA ASP A 202 1.25 -15.47 22.05
C ASP A 202 1.97 -16.69 21.47
N LEU A 203 2.43 -16.60 20.22
CA LEU A 203 3.23 -17.64 19.57
C LEU A 203 4.70 -17.64 20.01
N ASN A 204 5.24 -16.49 20.43
CA ASN A 204 6.68 -16.28 20.63
C ASN A 204 7.05 -15.80 22.04
N ARG A 205 6.26 -16.16 23.06
CA ARG A 205 6.42 -15.63 24.43
C ARG A 205 7.85 -15.72 24.96
N GLU A 206 8.50 -16.86 24.75
CA GLU A 206 9.88 -17.07 25.24
C GLU A 206 10.86 -16.09 24.60
N VAL A 207 10.76 -15.88 23.29
CA VAL A 207 11.61 -14.95 22.52
C VAL A 207 11.35 -13.50 22.94
N CYS A 208 10.07 -13.12 23.06
CA CYS A 208 9.69 -11.78 23.46
C CYS A 208 10.08 -11.48 24.92
N ASP A 209 9.87 -12.42 25.83
CA ASP A 209 10.22 -12.26 27.24
C ASP A 209 11.74 -12.17 27.41
N GLU A 210 12.54 -12.95 26.67
CA GLU A 210 14.01 -12.84 26.68
C GLU A 210 14.48 -11.42 26.29
N LEU A 211 13.85 -10.81 25.29
CA LEU A 211 14.23 -9.49 24.80
C LEU A 211 13.86 -8.36 25.78
N TRP A 212 12.64 -8.40 26.34
CA TRP A 212 12.09 -7.20 26.99
C TRP A 212 11.76 -7.34 28.46
N LEU A 213 11.58 -8.56 28.99
CA LEU A 213 11.09 -8.79 30.35
C LEU A 213 12.03 -8.17 31.40
N ALA A 214 13.34 -8.30 31.23
CA ALA A 214 14.35 -7.81 32.18
C ALA A 214 14.27 -6.29 32.42
N ASP A 215 13.86 -5.52 31.40
CA ASP A 215 13.77 -4.06 31.48
C ASP A 215 12.39 -3.57 31.94
N ARG A 216 11.41 -4.48 32.16
CA ARG A 216 10.05 -4.10 32.55
C ARG A 216 9.89 -4.06 34.07
N LYS A 217 9.41 -2.91 34.57
CA LYS A 217 9.05 -2.70 35.99
C LYS A 217 7.54 -2.63 36.24
N THR A 218 6.77 -2.25 35.22
CA THR A 218 5.35 -1.90 35.38
C THR A 218 4.44 -2.47 34.28
N LEU A 219 4.89 -2.50 33.02
CA LEU A 219 4.13 -3.04 31.89
C LEU A 219 4.48 -4.50 31.66
N SER A 220 3.50 -5.31 31.25
CA SER A 220 3.81 -6.62 30.66
C SER A 220 4.53 -6.43 29.32
N VAL A 221 5.20 -7.49 28.82
CA VAL A 221 5.87 -7.46 27.52
C VAL A 221 4.85 -7.20 26.40
N GLN A 222 3.69 -7.86 26.45
CA GLN A 222 2.59 -7.63 25.51
C GLN A 222 2.10 -6.17 25.51
N GLU A 223 1.91 -5.55 26.68
CA GLU A 223 1.52 -4.13 26.79
C GLU A 223 2.60 -3.18 26.26
N TYR A 224 3.87 -3.56 26.41
CA TYR A 224 4.98 -2.81 25.85
C TYR A 224 4.99 -2.89 24.32
N MET A 225 4.80 -4.08 23.74
CA MET A 225 4.72 -4.29 22.29
C MET A 225 3.60 -3.47 21.66
N LEU A 226 2.40 -3.49 22.26
CA LEU A 226 1.25 -2.71 21.79
C LEU A 226 1.52 -1.18 21.76
N LYS A 227 2.40 -0.68 22.62
CA LYS A 227 2.77 0.75 22.68
C LYS A 227 3.95 1.12 21.80
N ASN A 228 4.79 0.15 21.41
CA ASN A 228 6.06 0.38 20.71
C ASN A 228 6.16 -0.53 19.48
N LYS A 229 5.09 -0.59 18.68
CA LYS A 229 4.90 -1.55 17.58
C LYS A 229 6.09 -1.63 16.63
N ALA A 230 6.47 -0.50 16.02
CA ALA A 230 7.55 -0.43 15.05
C ALA A 230 8.93 -0.72 15.66
N ASP A 231 9.21 -0.19 16.86
CA ASP A 231 10.48 -0.43 17.56
C ASP A 231 10.65 -1.91 17.94
N CYS A 232 9.58 -2.55 18.42
CA CYS A 232 9.59 -3.97 18.75
C CYS A 232 9.78 -4.83 17.49
N ALA A 233 9.13 -4.47 16.38
CA ALA A 233 9.31 -5.16 15.10
C ALA A 233 10.76 -5.08 14.60
N PHE A 234 11.37 -3.89 14.68
CA PHE A 234 12.77 -3.70 14.29
C PHE A 234 13.73 -4.52 15.18
N GLU A 235 13.52 -4.51 16.50
CA GLU A 235 14.37 -5.26 17.42
C GLU A 235 14.24 -6.78 17.26
N LEU A 236 13.02 -7.27 16.97
CA LEU A 236 12.79 -8.67 16.62
C LEU A 236 13.52 -9.06 15.34
N LEU A 237 13.43 -8.22 14.31
CA LEU A 237 14.12 -8.44 13.04
C LEU A 237 15.64 -8.50 13.24
N ASP A 238 16.20 -7.55 13.98
CA ASP A 238 17.66 -7.44 14.18
C ASP A 238 18.23 -8.59 15.02
N LYS A 239 17.53 -9.00 16.09
CA LYS A 239 18.10 -9.92 17.10
C LYS A 239 17.60 -11.35 17.02
N LYS A 240 16.39 -11.58 16.49
CA LYS A 240 15.65 -12.84 16.67
C LYS A 240 14.89 -13.30 15.42
N ALA A 241 15.14 -12.74 14.23
CA ALA A 241 14.44 -13.08 12.98
C ALA A 241 14.24 -14.60 12.78
N ASP A 242 15.31 -15.40 12.88
CA ASP A 242 15.28 -16.85 12.62
C ASP A 242 14.60 -17.70 13.72
N GLN A 243 14.16 -17.08 14.81
CA GLN A 243 13.58 -17.76 15.98
C GLN A 243 12.07 -17.49 16.11
N ILE A 244 11.48 -16.75 15.17
CA ILE A 244 10.08 -16.35 15.23
C ILE A 244 9.19 -17.39 14.54
N ILE A 245 8.20 -17.88 15.28
CA ILE A 245 7.06 -18.64 14.77
C ILE A 245 6.07 -17.64 14.17
N ILE A 246 5.76 -17.85 12.89
CA ILE A 246 4.95 -16.92 12.09
C ILE A 246 3.46 -17.26 12.29
N PRO A 247 2.58 -16.25 12.45
CA PRO A 247 1.14 -16.49 12.54
C PRO A 247 0.56 -17.17 11.30
N ASP A 248 -0.32 -18.16 11.49
CA ASP A 248 -0.94 -18.97 10.41
C ASP A 248 -1.58 -18.12 9.32
N TYR A 249 -2.30 -17.05 9.67
CA TYR A 249 -2.97 -16.21 8.68
C TYR A 249 -1.98 -15.50 7.74
N ILE A 250 -0.77 -15.21 8.21
CA ILE A 250 0.31 -14.64 7.40
C ILE A 250 0.89 -15.71 6.49
N GLU A 251 1.12 -16.93 7.00
CA GLU A 251 1.57 -18.06 6.16
C GLU A 251 0.58 -18.38 5.04
N ARG A 252 -0.73 -18.40 5.36
CA ARG A 252 -1.80 -18.56 4.36
C ARG A 252 -1.78 -17.46 3.31
N ALA A 253 -1.48 -16.21 3.70
CA ALA A 253 -1.35 -15.11 2.76
C ALA A 253 -0.18 -15.32 1.80
N PHE A 254 0.98 -15.77 2.31
CA PHE A 254 2.18 -16.04 1.50
C PHE A 254 1.99 -17.22 0.55
N GLN A 255 1.33 -18.28 1.00
CA GLN A 255 1.01 -19.42 0.13
C GLN A 255 0.07 -18.99 -0.99
N TRP A 256 -1.02 -18.30 -0.66
CA TRP A 256 -2.02 -17.87 -1.64
C TRP A 256 -1.48 -16.85 -2.64
N ILE A 257 -0.65 -15.89 -2.22
CA ILE A 257 -0.10 -14.90 -3.16
C ILE A 257 0.87 -15.53 -4.17
N ASN A 258 1.48 -16.67 -3.83
CA ASN A 258 2.41 -17.40 -4.69
C ASN A 258 1.79 -18.44 -5.64
N GLU A 259 0.50 -18.75 -5.47
CA GLU A 259 -0.27 -19.57 -6.42
C GLU A 259 -0.55 -18.83 -7.74
#